data_AF-A0A9W4X8W2-F1
#
_entry.id   AF-A0A9W4X8W2-F1
#
_cell.length_a   1.000
_cell.length_b   1.000
_cell.length_c   1.000
_cell.angle_alpha   90.00
_cell.angle_beta   90.00
_cell.angle_gamma   90.00
#
_symmetry.space_group_name_H-M   'P 1'
#
loop_
_entity.id
_entity.type
_entity.pdbx_description
1 polymer ?
#
loop_
_entity_poly.entity_id
_entity_poly.type
_entity_poly.pdbx_seq_one_letter_code
_entity_poly.pdbx_strand_id
1 'polypeptide(L)'
;MSNQSPASQYYISSAFQNPEFVQQLWCKEDKISSILCHAVKECSVNNSDSPLSICCDYLIDYICVYLINKPSDFIHIFQDFEEAEDKTTFMNLYFQNYLVHSTVTNALLSNHKIIEAIGDYHSWIEYPLKYRATKLIQNAPAGSLTTNDLFPTELDLLNEMRDYLLSCAYAENKLAETDIIYFKTNFARSYEMLTQAKQGKK
;
A
#
# COMPACT_ATOMS: atom_id res chain seq x y z
N MET A 1 7.69 -2.72 30.63
CA MET A 1 8.69 -1.64 30.48
C MET A 1 9.68 -2.15 29.45
N SER A 2 9.49 -1.81 28.18
CA SER A 2 10.37 -2.28 27.10
C SER A 2 11.73 -1.61 27.22
N ASN A 3 12.80 -2.38 27.05
CA ASN A 3 14.16 -1.86 26.95
C ASN A 3 14.25 -1.00 25.68
N GLN A 4 14.04 0.30 25.82
CA GLN A 4 14.34 1.28 24.79
C GLN A 4 15.82 1.19 24.46
N SER A 5 16.18 0.87 23.20
CA SER A 5 17.57 0.94 22.76
C SER A 5 17.95 2.42 22.60
N PRO A 6 18.84 2.99 23.44
CA PRO A 6 19.24 4.39 23.36
C PRO A 6 19.88 4.74 21.99
N ALA A 7 20.32 3.72 21.26
CA ALA A 7 20.91 3.87 19.94
C ALA A 7 19.86 4.25 18.88
N SER A 8 18.68 3.63 18.86
CA SER A 8 17.67 3.89 17.81
C SER A 8 17.14 5.32 17.88
N GLN A 9 16.87 5.84 19.09
CA GLN A 9 16.46 7.24 19.26
C GLN A 9 17.54 8.21 18.78
N TYR A 10 18.82 7.95 19.09
CA TYR A 10 19.93 8.77 18.59
C TYR A 10 19.98 8.79 17.06
N TYR A 11 19.81 7.64 16.40
CA TYR A 11 19.78 7.56 14.94
C TYR A 11 18.61 8.33 14.34
N ILE A 12 17.41 8.21 14.93
CA ILE A 12 16.20 8.91 14.47
C ILE A 12 16.35 10.43 14.61
N SER A 13 16.85 10.91 15.76
CA SER A 13 17.10 12.36 15.95
C SER A 13 18.20 12.88 15.02
N SER A 14 19.23 12.08 14.75
CA SER A 14 20.30 12.43 13.80
C SER A 14 19.78 12.49 12.36
N ALA A 15 18.91 11.55 11.97
CA ALA A 15 18.23 11.54 10.67
C ALA A 15 17.39 12.80 10.46
N PHE A 16 16.67 13.25 11.50
CA PHE A 16 15.88 14.48 11.45
C PHE A 16 16.73 15.73 11.20
N GLN A 17 17.95 15.78 11.75
CA GLN A 17 18.86 16.92 11.60
C GLN A 17 19.70 16.86 10.32
N ASN A 18 19.88 15.68 9.73
CA ASN A 18 20.73 15.47 8.57
C ASN A 18 20.12 14.44 7.59
N PRO A 19 19.47 14.89 6.50
CA PRO A 19 18.88 13.99 5.51
C PRO A 19 19.89 13.06 4.81
N GLU A 20 21.14 13.50 4.63
CA GLU A 20 22.19 12.65 4.03
C GLU A 20 22.55 11.47 4.93
N PHE A 21 22.34 11.61 6.23
CA PHE A 21 22.53 10.53 7.19
C PHE A 21 21.53 9.38 6.96
N VAL A 22 20.31 9.69 6.54
CA VAL A 22 19.29 8.67 6.23
C VAL A 22 19.73 7.81 5.07
N GLN A 23 20.33 8.41 4.03
CA GLN A 23 20.89 7.66 2.91
C GLN A 23 22.06 6.75 3.33
N GLN A 24 22.92 7.23 4.23
CA GLN A 24 24.01 6.41 4.76
C GLN A 24 23.50 5.25 5.65
N LEU A 25 22.42 5.48 6.39
CA LEU A 25 21.74 4.45 7.17
C LEU A 25 21.08 3.41 6.28
N TRP A 26 20.47 3.82 5.17
CA TRP A 26 19.86 2.92 4.19
C TRP A 26 20.85 1.88 3.66
N CYS A 27 22.11 2.27 3.44
CA CYS A 27 23.17 1.34 3.03
C CYS A 27 23.62 0.35 4.11
N LYS A 28 23.13 0.50 5.35
CA LYS A 28 23.42 -0.40 6.49
C LYS A 28 22.17 -1.22 6.78
N GLU A 29 21.95 -2.21 5.93
CA GLU A 29 20.74 -3.03 5.90
C GLU A 29 20.33 -3.55 7.30
N ASP A 30 21.24 -4.18 8.03
CA ASP A 30 20.96 -4.72 9.38
C ASP A 30 20.58 -3.66 10.43
N LYS A 31 20.83 -2.37 10.17
CA LYS A 31 20.52 -1.28 11.10
C LYS A 31 19.22 -0.58 10.75
N ILE A 32 18.96 -0.39 9.46
CA ILE A 32 17.80 0.39 9.03
C ILE A 32 16.50 -0.33 9.39
N SER A 33 16.45 -1.66 9.30
CA SER A 33 15.27 -2.44 9.68
C SER A 33 14.93 -2.26 11.17
N SER A 34 15.88 -2.50 12.07
CA SER A 34 15.70 -2.26 13.51
C SER A 34 15.33 -0.82 13.87
N ILE A 35 15.97 0.18 13.25
CA ILE A 35 15.67 1.60 13.49
C ILE A 35 14.24 1.92 13.02
N LEU A 36 13.85 1.42 11.85
CA LEU A 36 12.52 1.67 11.28
C LEU A 36 11.42 0.98 12.09
N CYS A 37 11.65 -0.25 12.54
CA CYS A 37 10.75 -0.96 13.45
C CYS A 37 10.49 -0.12 14.71
N HIS A 38 11.55 0.43 15.31
CA HIS A 38 11.42 1.32 16.46
C HIS A 38 10.68 2.63 16.10
N ALA A 39 10.96 3.22 14.93
CA ALA A 39 10.28 4.43 14.48
C ALA A 39 8.76 4.19 14.30
N VAL A 40 8.35 3.04 13.76
CA VAL A 40 6.94 2.67 13.61
C VAL A 40 6.25 2.50 14.96
N LYS A 41 6.93 1.94 15.96
CA LYS A 41 6.36 1.82 17.32
C LYS A 41 6.16 3.17 18.00
N GLU A 42 7.00 4.15 17.67
CA GLU A 42 7.03 5.47 18.30
C GLU A 42 6.41 6.59 17.44
N CYS A 43 5.88 6.28 16.25
CA CYS A 43 5.29 7.26 15.34
C CYS A 43 3.97 7.82 15.86
N SER A 44 3.52 8.95 15.31
CA SER A 44 2.34 9.69 15.81
C SER A 44 1.03 8.88 15.80
N VAL A 45 0.90 7.94 14.85
CA VAL A 45 -0.24 7.01 14.78
C VAL A 45 -0.36 6.14 16.03
N ASN A 46 0.76 5.77 16.64
CA ASN A 46 0.81 4.86 17.79
C ASN A 46 1.04 5.58 19.12
N ASN A 47 1.82 6.66 19.11
CA ASN A 47 2.16 7.46 20.29
C ASN A 47 1.89 8.94 20.04
N SER A 48 1.02 9.53 20.88
CA SER A 48 0.60 10.94 20.85
C SER A 48 1.76 11.92 20.62
N ASP A 49 1.59 12.88 19.70
CA ASP A 49 2.47 14.00 19.27
C ASP A 49 3.57 14.43 20.26
N SER A 50 4.57 13.57 20.43
CA SER A 50 5.77 13.86 21.20
C SER A 50 6.86 14.37 20.26
N PRO A 51 7.87 15.10 20.75
CA PRO A 51 9.00 15.49 19.92
C PRO A 51 9.69 14.29 19.23
N LEU A 52 9.67 13.11 19.86
CA LEU A 52 10.21 11.88 19.30
C LEU A 52 9.33 11.34 18.16
N SER A 53 8.00 11.37 18.30
CA SER A 53 7.10 10.87 17.25
C SER A 53 7.20 11.69 15.97
N ILE A 54 7.40 13.02 16.09
CA ILE A 54 7.68 13.89 14.92
C ILE A 54 8.96 13.46 14.19
N CYS A 55 10.02 13.11 14.93
CA CYS A 55 11.26 12.62 14.33
C CYS A 55 11.07 11.26 13.66
N CYS A 56 10.24 10.39 14.25
CA CYS A 56 9.91 9.08 13.69
C CYS A 56 9.11 9.22 12.40
N ASP A 57 8.07 10.07 12.39
CA ASP A 57 7.24 10.36 11.22
C ASP A 57 8.10 10.89 10.07
N TYR A 58 9.00 11.83 10.36
CA TYR A 58 9.94 12.35 9.35
C TYR A 58 10.81 11.24 8.73
N LEU A 59 11.37 10.35 9.57
CA LEU A 59 12.21 9.26 9.08
C LEU A 59 11.40 8.30 8.19
N ILE A 60 10.19 7.94 8.64
CA ILE A 60 9.28 7.06 7.89
C ILE A 60 8.93 7.70 6.55
N ASP A 61 8.49 8.95 6.54
CA ASP A 61 8.16 9.69 5.32
C ASP A 61 9.36 9.79 4.37
N TYR A 62 10.56 10.08 4.90
CA TYR A 62 11.76 10.14 4.08
C TYR A 62 12.04 8.80 3.40
N ILE A 63 11.94 7.69 4.12
CA ILE A 63 12.15 6.34 3.58
C ILE A 63 11.08 6.03 2.52
N CYS A 64 9.81 6.26 2.84
CA CYS A 64 8.68 6.00 1.94
C CYS A 64 8.80 6.75 0.61
N VAL A 65 9.25 8.02 0.65
CA VAL A 65 9.30 8.88 -0.53
C VAL A 65 10.58 8.69 -1.33
N TYR A 66 11.73 8.60 -0.67
CA TYR A 66 13.03 8.72 -1.35
C TYR A 66 13.82 7.41 -1.46
N LEU A 67 13.57 6.44 -0.59
CA LEU A 67 14.44 5.26 -0.48
C LEU A 67 13.80 3.98 -0.98
N ILE A 68 12.50 3.78 -0.74
CA ILE A 68 11.75 2.66 -1.32
C ILE A 68 11.53 2.93 -2.81
N ASN A 69 12.24 2.19 -3.66
CA ASN A 69 12.21 2.37 -5.11
C ASN A 69 11.83 1.10 -5.88
N LYS A 70 11.78 -0.05 -5.20
CA LYS A 70 11.35 -1.33 -5.78
C LYS A 70 10.67 -2.22 -4.72
N PRO A 71 9.81 -3.16 -5.14
CA PRO A 71 9.11 -4.04 -4.21
C PRO A 71 10.01 -4.86 -3.27
N SER A 72 11.23 -5.22 -3.69
CA SER A 72 12.15 -5.99 -2.84
C SER A 72 12.65 -5.21 -1.62
N ASP A 73 12.56 -3.88 -1.63
CA ASP A 73 13.01 -3.05 -0.51
C ASP A 73 12.15 -3.30 0.74
N PHE A 74 10.86 -3.64 0.58
CA PHE A 74 9.99 -4.03 1.68
C PHE A 74 10.49 -5.28 2.42
N ILE A 75 10.99 -6.27 1.68
CA ILE A 75 11.53 -7.50 2.29
C ILE A 75 12.76 -7.18 3.12
N HIS A 76 13.60 -6.27 2.61
CA HIS A 76 14.80 -5.84 3.31
C HIS A 76 14.46 -5.09 4.62
N ILE A 77 13.57 -4.09 4.57
CA ILE A 77 13.27 -3.27 5.75
C ILE A 77 12.44 -4.00 6.82
N PHE A 78 11.78 -5.11 6.47
CA PHE A 78 10.98 -5.91 7.39
C PHE A 78 11.72 -7.09 8.05
N GLN A 79 13.04 -7.19 7.87
CA GLN A 79 13.85 -8.26 8.47
C GLN A 79 13.74 -8.31 10.01
N ASP A 80 13.75 -7.15 10.67
CA ASP A 80 13.68 -7.01 12.13
C ASP A 80 12.25 -6.70 12.65
N PHE A 81 11.24 -6.77 11.79
CA PHE A 81 9.84 -6.59 12.21
C PHE A 81 9.29 -7.92 12.72
N GLU A 82 9.23 -8.06 14.04
CA GLU A 82 8.72 -9.26 14.71
C GLU A 82 7.18 -9.33 14.69
N GLU A 83 6.50 -8.18 14.77
CA GLU A 83 5.04 -8.11 14.90
C GLU A 83 4.36 -7.77 13.57
N ALA A 84 3.31 -8.52 13.23
CA ALA A 84 2.45 -8.30 12.07
C ALA A 84 1.81 -6.90 12.04
N GLU A 85 1.46 -6.38 13.22
CA GLU A 85 0.85 -5.07 13.40
C GLU A 85 1.80 -3.93 13.02
N ASP A 86 3.09 -4.05 13.35
CA ASP A 86 4.10 -3.06 12.96
C ASP A 86 4.26 -3.01 11.44
N LYS A 87 4.31 -4.18 10.78
CA LYS A 87 4.40 -4.25 9.31
C LYS A 87 3.17 -3.61 8.67
N THR A 88 1.98 -3.95 9.17
CA THR A 88 0.72 -3.37 8.72
C THR A 88 0.69 -1.85 8.89
N THR A 89 1.14 -1.35 10.04
CA THR A 89 1.24 0.08 10.31
C THR A 89 2.16 0.77 9.31
N PHE A 90 3.35 0.22 9.08
CA PHE A 90 4.27 0.76 8.08
C PHE A 90 3.68 0.77 6.67
N MET A 91 3.04 -0.34 6.24
CA MET A 91 2.41 -0.42 4.92
C MET A 91 1.29 0.62 4.76
N ASN A 92 0.51 0.86 5.81
CA ASN A 92 -0.51 1.89 5.82
C ASN A 92 0.10 3.29 5.71
N LEU A 93 1.15 3.59 6.49
CA LEU A 93 1.88 4.87 6.41
C LEU A 93 2.47 5.10 5.02
N TYR A 94 3.10 4.07 4.44
CA TYR A 94 3.63 4.12 3.08
C TYR A 94 2.54 4.48 2.08
N PHE A 95 1.41 3.77 2.06
CA PHE A 95 0.38 4.02 1.06
C PHE A 95 -0.46 5.29 1.30
N GLN A 96 -0.57 5.76 2.54
CA GLN A 96 -1.19 7.05 2.84
C GLN A 96 -0.32 8.23 2.41
N ASN A 97 0.99 8.03 2.26
CA ASN A 97 1.88 9.06 1.78
C ASN A 97 1.63 9.35 0.27
N TYR A 98 1.07 10.52 -0.01
CA TYR A 98 0.65 10.95 -1.34
C TYR A 98 1.81 11.16 -2.33
N LEU A 99 3.06 11.12 -1.86
CA LEU A 99 4.26 11.26 -2.68
C LEU A 99 4.82 9.92 -3.17
N VAL A 100 4.26 8.79 -2.72
CA VAL A 100 4.70 7.47 -3.17
C VAL A 100 4.50 7.28 -4.68
N HIS A 101 5.53 6.75 -5.33
CA HIS A 101 5.54 6.52 -6.77
C HIS A 101 4.57 5.41 -7.20
N SER A 102 3.65 5.75 -8.10
CA SER A 102 2.70 4.79 -8.71
C SER A 102 3.40 3.59 -9.37
N THR A 103 4.61 3.77 -9.89
CA THR A 103 5.44 2.69 -10.46
C THR A 103 5.74 1.61 -9.43
N VAL A 104 6.13 1.99 -8.21
CA VAL A 104 6.49 1.03 -7.15
C VAL A 104 5.23 0.33 -6.67
N THR A 105 4.14 1.06 -6.45
CA THR A 105 2.83 0.51 -6.07
C THR A 105 2.35 -0.52 -7.10
N ASN A 106 2.43 -0.19 -8.39
CA ASN A 106 2.04 -1.11 -9.45
C ASN A 106 2.92 -2.36 -9.48
N ALA A 107 4.25 -2.18 -9.39
CA ALA A 107 5.19 -3.30 -9.37
C ALA A 107 4.98 -4.22 -8.17
N LEU A 108 4.66 -3.66 -7.00
CA LEU A 108 4.33 -4.43 -5.79
C LEU A 108 3.02 -5.21 -5.98
N LEU A 109 1.96 -4.56 -6.46
CA LEU A 109 0.66 -5.20 -6.70
C LEU A 109 0.68 -6.26 -7.82
N SER A 110 1.73 -6.29 -8.63
CA SER A 110 1.97 -7.34 -9.63
C SER A 110 2.85 -8.49 -9.11
N ASN A 111 3.32 -8.43 -7.85
CA ASN A 111 4.22 -9.42 -7.27
C ASN A 111 3.62 -10.07 -6.02
N HIS A 112 2.75 -11.07 -6.24
CA HIS A 112 2.06 -11.79 -5.16
C HIS A 112 3.04 -12.37 -4.12
N LYS A 113 4.21 -12.87 -4.54
CA LYS A 113 5.21 -13.45 -3.62
C LYS A 113 5.73 -12.45 -2.60
N ILE A 114 5.92 -11.20 -3.02
CA ILE A 114 6.36 -10.15 -2.10
C ILE A 114 5.23 -9.74 -1.16
N ILE A 115 3.99 -9.66 -1.67
CA ILE A 115 2.80 -9.37 -0.86
C ILE A 115 2.62 -10.44 0.23
N GLU A 116 2.73 -11.72 -0.14
CA GLU A 116 2.67 -12.85 0.79
C GLU A 116 3.81 -12.80 1.82
N ALA A 117 5.02 -12.44 1.40
CA ALA A 117 6.17 -12.34 2.29
C ALA A 117 6.09 -11.16 3.27
N ILE A 118 5.45 -10.05 2.88
CA ILE A 118 5.13 -8.95 3.79
C ILE A 118 4.13 -9.42 4.86
N GLY A 119 3.12 -10.18 4.45
CA GLY A 119 2.08 -10.72 5.33
C GLY A 119 0.92 -9.76 5.55
N ASP A 120 -0.16 -10.29 6.13
CA ASP A 120 -1.37 -9.57 6.55
C ASP A 120 -1.94 -8.58 5.52
N TYR A 121 -1.83 -8.94 4.24
CA TYR A 121 -2.20 -8.03 3.15
C TYR A 121 -3.65 -7.58 3.19
N HIS A 122 -4.55 -8.38 3.76
CA HIS A 122 -5.94 -7.98 3.98
C HIS A 122 -6.09 -6.69 4.80
N SER A 123 -5.11 -6.36 5.65
CA SER A 123 -5.13 -5.19 6.54
C SER A 123 -4.60 -3.91 5.89
N TRP A 124 -3.93 -3.99 4.72
CA TRP A 124 -3.28 -2.83 4.10
C TRP A 124 -3.45 -2.73 2.57
N ILE A 125 -3.87 -3.79 1.87
CA ILE A 125 -3.89 -3.82 0.40
C ILE A 125 -5.05 -3.05 -0.24
N GLU A 126 -6.09 -2.72 0.53
CA GLU A 126 -7.31 -2.11 0.00
C GLU A 126 -7.04 -0.76 -0.68
N TYR A 127 -6.34 0.15 0.02
CA TYR A 127 -6.02 1.47 -0.51
C TYR A 127 -5.17 1.41 -1.80
N PRO A 128 -4.02 0.71 -1.85
CA PRO A 128 -3.21 0.69 -3.06
C PRO A 128 -3.94 0.07 -4.26
N LEU A 129 -4.80 -0.93 -4.05
CA LEU A 129 -5.63 -1.49 -5.11
C LEU A 129 -6.62 -0.45 -5.66
N LYS A 130 -7.32 0.27 -4.78
CA LYS A 130 -8.23 1.35 -5.19
C LYS A 130 -7.50 2.47 -5.93
N TYR A 131 -6.32 2.85 -5.45
CA TYR A 131 -5.48 3.87 -6.08
C TYR A 131 -5.06 3.45 -7.50
N ARG A 132 -4.50 2.25 -7.66
CA ARG A 132 -4.10 1.71 -8.97
C ARG A 132 -5.30 1.63 -9.91
N ALA A 133 -6.40 1.03 -9.45
CA ALA A 133 -7.59 0.85 -10.28
C ALA A 133 -8.18 2.18 -10.73
N THR A 134 -8.23 3.20 -9.87
CA THR A 134 -8.70 4.53 -10.24
C THR A 134 -7.89 5.11 -11.41
N LYS A 135 -6.56 5.06 -11.32
CA LYS A 135 -5.68 5.54 -12.38
C LYS A 135 -5.80 4.71 -13.67
N LEU A 136 -5.95 3.40 -13.53
CA LEU A 136 -6.10 2.49 -14.66
C LEU A 136 -7.42 2.76 -15.41
N ILE A 137 -8.54 2.84 -14.69
CA ILE A 137 -9.88 3.09 -15.24
C ILE A 137 -9.95 4.45 -15.94
N GLN A 138 -9.36 5.50 -15.35
CA GLN A 138 -9.32 6.84 -15.94
C GLN A 138 -8.63 6.86 -17.32
N ASN A 139 -7.56 6.09 -17.47
CA ASN A 139 -6.71 6.13 -18.66
C ASN A 139 -7.06 5.07 -19.71
N ALA A 140 -7.80 4.02 -19.34
CA ALA A 140 -8.10 2.91 -20.23
C ALA A 140 -9.09 3.30 -21.35
N PRO A 141 -8.94 2.73 -22.56
CA PRO A 141 -10.00 2.74 -23.57
C PRO A 141 -11.28 2.07 -23.07
N ALA A 142 -12.42 2.41 -23.70
CA ALA A 142 -13.67 1.73 -23.41
C ALA A 142 -13.58 0.23 -23.70
N GLY A 143 -14.16 -0.60 -22.82
CA GLY A 143 -14.22 -2.06 -22.99
C GLY A 143 -12.87 -2.79 -23.03
N SER A 144 -11.81 -2.22 -22.46
CA SER A 144 -10.44 -2.78 -22.57
C SER A 144 -9.93 -3.44 -21.29
N LEU A 145 -10.49 -3.11 -20.13
CA LEU A 145 -10.00 -3.62 -18.85
C LEU A 145 -10.60 -4.98 -18.52
N THR A 146 -9.74 -5.90 -18.12
CA THR A 146 -10.13 -7.23 -17.66
C THR A 146 -10.07 -7.35 -16.14
N THR A 147 -10.60 -8.46 -15.62
CA THR A 147 -10.54 -8.75 -14.19
C THR A 147 -9.09 -8.79 -13.67
N ASN A 148 -8.17 -9.37 -14.46
CA ASN A 148 -6.74 -9.47 -14.11
C ASN A 148 -6.02 -8.11 -14.11
N ASP A 149 -6.50 -7.13 -14.88
CA ASP A 149 -5.91 -5.79 -14.89
C ASP A 149 -6.27 -5.02 -13.61
N LEU A 150 -7.48 -5.25 -13.09
CA LEU A 150 -8.03 -4.51 -11.95
C LEU A 150 -7.44 -4.98 -10.62
N PHE A 151 -7.29 -6.28 -10.42
CA PHE A 151 -6.75 -6.86 -9.19
C PHE A 151 -5.97 -8.16 -9.45
N PRO A 152 -4.95 -8.47 -8.62
CA PRO A 152 -4.24 -9.75 -8.71
C PRO A 152 -5.18 -10.89 -8.35
N THR A 153 -5.41 -11.81 -9.28
CA THR A 153 -6.34 -12.93 -9.09
C THR A 153 -5.74 -14.08 -8.29
N GLU A 154 -4.41 -14.08 -8.13
CA GLU A 154 -3.67 -15.01 -7.29
C GLU A 154 -3.88 -14.74 -5.80
N LEU A 155 -4.25 -13.51 -5.43
CA LEU A 155 -4.55 -13.17 -4.05
C LEU A 155 -6.01 -13.49 -3.73
N ASP A 156 -6.22 -14.11 -2.56
CA ASP A 156 -7.56 -14.24 -2.01
C ASP A 156 -7.99 -12.88 -1.47
N LEU A 157 -8.68 -12.09 -2.29
CA LEU A 157 -9.21 -10.79 -1.93
C LEU A 157 -10.67 -10.93 -1.52
N LEU A 158 -11.07 -10.11 -0.54
CA LEU A 158 -12.46 -10.01 -0.12
C LEU A 158 -13.38 -9.73 -1.31
N ASN A 159 -14.53 -10.39 -1.35
CA ASN A 159 -15.48 -10.28 -2.45
C ASN A 159 -16.01 -8.85 -2.62
N GLU A 160 -16.15 -8.11 -1.52
CA GLU A 160 -16.55 -6.70 -1.50
C GLU A 160 -15.55 -5.82 -2.25
N MET A 161 -14.26 -6.16 -2.17
CA MET A 161 -13.20 -5.43 -2.86
C MET A 161 -13.23 -5.74 -4.37
N ARG A 162 -13.38 -7.02 -4.72
CA ARG A 162 -13.53 -7.46 -6.12
C ARG A 162 -14.76 -6.83 -6.78
N ASP A 163 -15.89 -6.85 -6.08
CA ASP A 163 -17.14 -6.21 -6.49
C ASP A 163 -16.94 -4.71 -6.72
N TYR A 164 -16.35 -4.01 -5.74
CA TYR A 164 -16.08 -2.58 -5.84
C TYR A 164 -15.26 -2.21 -7.09
N LEU A 165 -14.15 -2.92 -7.33
CA LEU A 165 -13.26 -2.63 -8.45
C LEU A 165 -13.93 -2.89 -9.81
N LEU A 166 -14.67 -3.99 -9.94
CA LEU A 166 -15.45 -4.31 -11.14
C LEU A 166 -16.58 -3.31 -11.36
N SER A 167 -17.29 -2.94 -10.29
CA SER A 167 -18.35 -1.94 -10.29
C SER A 167 -17.85 -0.59 -10.81
N CYS A 168 -16.69 -0.12 -10.35
CA CYS A 168 -16.07 1.11 -10.85
C CYS A 168 -15.74 1.04 -12.35
N ALA A 169 -15.09 -0.05 -12.79
CA ALA A 169 -14.72 -0.21 -14.20
C ALA A 169 -15.96 -0.33 -15.12
N TYR A 170 -17.01 -1.02 -14.66
CA TYR A 170 -18.27 -1.15 -15.39
C TYR A 170 -19.02 0.18 -15.48
N ALA A 171 -19.08 0.96 -14.39
CA ALA A 171 -19.74 2.26 -14.37
C ALA A 171 -19.14 3.21 -15.43
N GLU A 172 -17.82 3.19 -15.60
CA GLU A 172 -17.06 4.02 -16.55
C GLU A 172 -16.97 3.43 -17.97
N ASN A 173 -17.68 2.33 -18.26
CA ASN A 173 -17.65 1.61 -19.54
C ASN A 173 -16.24 1.09 -19.93
N LYS A 174 -15.38 0.82 -18.95
CA LYS A 174 -14.01 0.36 -19.18
C LYS A 174 -13.87 -1.15 -19.15
N LEU A 175 -14.79 -1.85 -18.48
CA LEU A 175 -14.75 -3.31 -18.36
C LEU A 175 -15.01 -4.02 -19.70
N ALA A 176 -14.16 -4.99 -20.04
CA ALA A 176 -14.26 -5.81 -21.25
C ALA A 176 -15.51 -6.69 -21.23
N GLU A 177 -16.08 -6.98 -22.41
CA GLU A 177 -17.35 -7.70 -22.53
C GLU A 177 -17.33 -9.09 -21.87
N THR A 178 -16.20 -9.81 -21.98
CA THR A 178 -16.00 -11.10 -21.31
C THR A 178 -16.08 -10.99 -19.79
N ASP A 179 -15.57 -9.90 -19.22
CA ASP A 179 -15.57 -9.67 -17.78
C ASP A 179 -16.85 -9.01 -17.28
N ILE A 180 -17.66 -8.40 -18.17
CA ILE A 180 -19.04 -8.01 -17.84
C ILE A 180 -19.87 -9.26 -17.53
N ILE A 181 -19.69 -10.35 -18.29
CA ILE A 181 -20.36 -11.63 -18.02
C ILE A 181 -19.93 -12.16 -16.66
N TYR A 182 -18.62 -12.14 -16.37
CA TYR A 182 -18.10 -12.54 -15.05
C TYR A 182 -18.70 -11.69 -13.92
N PHE A 183 -18.72 -10.36 -14.07
CA PHE A 183 -19.27 -9.43 -13.10
C PHE A 183 -20.77 -9.69 -12.84
N LYS A 184 -21.55 -9.89 -13.90
CA LYS A 184 -22.97 -10.24 -13.79
C LYS A 184 -23.21 -11.55 -13.05
N THR A 185 -22.41 -12.58 -13.32
CA THR A 185 -22.58 -13.89 -12.70
C THR A 185 -22.20 -13.90 -11.22
N ASN A 186 -21.12 -13.21 -10.84
CA ASN A 186 -20.58 -13.28 -9.48
C ASN A 186 -21.08 -12.15 -8.56
N PHE A 187 -21.52 -11.02 -9.12
CA PHE A 187 -21.93 -9.82 -8.39
C PHE A 187 -23.23 -9.22 -8.97
N ALA A 188 -24.23 -10.09 -9.19
CA ALA A 188 -25.48 -9.77 -9.90
C ALA A 188 -26.20 -8.51 -9.36
N ARG A 189 -26.27 -8.36 -8.03
CA ARG A 189 -26.92 -7.20 -7.40
C ARG A 189 -26.29 -5.88 -7.81
N SER A 190 -24.97 -5.78 -7.71
CA SER A 190 -24.21 -4.57 -8.06
C SER A 190 -24.31 -4.28 -9.57
N TYR A 191 -24.22 -5.32 -10.40
CA TYR A 191 -24.44 -5.22 -11.84
C TYR A 191 -25.83 -4.67 -12.20
N GLU A 192 -26.90 -5.21 -11.61
CA GLU A 192 -28.27 -4.78 -11.88
C GLU A 192 -28.51 -3.32 -11.47
N MET A 193 -28.05 -2.94 -10.27
CA MET A 193 -28.14 -1.56 -9.77
C MET A 193 -27.43 -0.57 -10.71
N LEU A 194 -26.20 -0.88 -11.13
CA LEU A 194 -25.44 -0.02 -12.03
C LEU A 194 -26.06 0.02 -13.43
N THR A 195 -26.59 -1.09 -13.93
CA THR A 195 -27.28 -1.14 -15.23
C THR A 195 -28.50 -0.22 -15.23
N GLN A 196 -29.33 -0.28 -14.19
CA GLN A 196 -30.49 0.59 -14.03
C GLN A 196 -30.08 2.07 -13.96
N ALA A 197 -29.05 2.39 -13.16
CA ALA A 197 -28.53 3.74 -13.04
C ALA A 197 -27.98 4.30 -14.37
N LYS A 198 -27.39 3.45 -15.21
CA LYS A 198 -26.90 3.84 -16.56
C LYS A 198 -28.05 4.05 -17.55
N GLN A 199 -29.13 3.29 -17.43
CA GLN A 199 -30.31 3.42 -18.30
C GLN A 199 -31.18 4.63 -17.93
N GLY A 200 -31.32 4.96 -16.64
CA GLY A 200 -32.07 6.12 -16.16
C GLY A 200 -31.38 7.48 -16.34
N LYS A 201 -30.14 7.50 -16.87
CA LYS A 201 -29.39 8.71 -17.24
C LYS A 201 -29.49 9.09 -18.72
N LYS A 202 -30.26 8.34 -19.52
CA LYS A 202 -30.62 8.68 -20.90
C LYS A 202 -31.93 9.47 -20.92
#